data_AF-A0A2V9GXK3-F1
#
_entry.id   AF-A0A2V9GXK3-F1
#
_cell.length_a   1.000
_cell.length_b   1.000
_cell.length_c   1.000
_cell.angle_alpha   90.00
_cell.angle_beta   90.00
_cell.angle_gamma   90.00
#
_symmetry.space_group_name_H-M   'P 1'
#
loop_
_entity.id
_entity.type
_entity.pdbx_description
1 polymer ?
#
loop_
_entity_poly.entity_id
_entity_poly.type
_entity_poly.pdbx_seq_one_letter_code
_entity_poly.pdbx_strand_id
1 'polypeptide(L)'
;MLATMEAEFDLPPILKRAFASDPRAYQGWQSMTPLQRRYHLLGIFYYRSPESRDRRIAQMLEEALARTDRKPRTKAAPEEVAP
;
A
#
# COMPACT_ATOMS: atom_id res chain seq x y z
N MET A 1 -12.17 9.16 -13.91
CA MET A 1 -11.07 8.86 -12.96
C MET A 1 -11.67 8.32 -11.67
N LEU A 2 -12.18 7.07 -11.69
CA LEU A 2 -12.87 6.45 -10.55
C LEU A 2 -12.12 5.23 -9.96
N ALA A 3 -11.02 4.79 -10.57
CA ALA A 3 -10.35 3.54 -10.19
C ALA A 3 -9.51 3.62 -8.90
N THR A 4 -9.25 4.81 -8.38
CA THR A 4 -8.37 4.98 -7.20
C THR A 4 -9.11 4.89 -5.87
N MET A 5 -10.42 5.17 -5.84
CA MET A 5 -11.24 5.05 -4.64
C MET A 5 -11.73 3.62 -4.43
N GLU A 6 -12.01 2.86 -5.50
CA GLU A 6 -12.40 1.44 -5.40
C GLU A 6 -11.23 0.48 -5.11
N ALA A 7 -9.99 0.86 -5.41
CA ALA A 7 -8.81 0.06 -5.07
C ALA A 7 -8.48 0.03 -3.56
N GLU A 8 -9.25 0.75 -2.74
CA GLU A 8 -9.24 0.62 -1.28
C GLU A 8 -10.10 -0.55 -0.77
N PHE A 9 -11.07 -1.02 -1.58
CA PHE A 9 -11.99 -2.10 -1.18
C PHE A 9 -11.52 -3.49 -1.58
N ASP A 10 -10.83 -3.63 -2.73
CA ASP A 10 -10.26 -4.91 -3.10
C ASP A 10 -8.85 -4.78 -3.68
N LEU A 11 -7.94 -5.58 -3.13
CA LEU A 11 -6.54 -5.53 -3.46
C LEU A 11 -6.34 -6.07 -4.89
N PRO A 12 -5.61 -5.36 -5.78
CA PRO A 12 -5.32 -5.85 -7.12
C PRO A 12 -4.71 -7.26 -7.12
N PRO A 13 -5.04 -8.14 -8.09
CA PRO A 13 -4.51 -9.50 -8.15
C PRO A 13 -2.97 -9.58 -8.10
N ILE A 14 -2.28 -8.60 -8.69
CA ILE A 14 -0.82 -8.51 -8.69
C ILE A 14 -0.26 -8.31 -7.26
N LEU A 15 -0.93 -7.50 -6.45
CA LEU A 15 -0.56 -7.27 -5.06
C LEU A 15 -0.99 -8.44 -4.16
N LYS A 16 -2.15 -9.07 -4.43
CA LYS A 16 -2.56 -10.31 -3.73
C LYS A 16 -1.49 -11.39 -3.85
N ARG A 17 -0.91 -11.58 -5.04
CA ARG A 17 0.20 -12.52 -5.26
C ARG A 17 1.47 -12.09 -4.53
N ALA A 18 1.82 -10.80 -4.57
CA ALA A 18 2.99 -10.29 -3.88
C ALA A 18 2.93 -10.51 -2.36
N PHE A 19 1.77 -10.25 -1.74
CA PHE A 19 1.57 -10.49 -0.31
C PHE A 19 1.39 -11.96 0.07
N ALA A 20 0.93 -12.82 -0.86
CA ALA A 20 0.94 -14.25 -0.63
C ALA A 20 2.37 -14.79 -0.44
N SER A 21 3.35 -14.18 -1.10
CA SER A 21 4.77 -14.51 -0.93
C SER A 21 5.38 -13.95 0.37
N ASP A 22 4.95 -12.76 0.82
CA ASP A 22 5.38 -12.21 2.12
C ASP A 22 4.18 -11.68 2.96
N PRO A 23 3.64 -12.51 3.87
CA PRO A 23 2.54 -12.12 4.74
C PRO A 23 2.88 -10.98 5.72
N ARG A 24 4.16 -10.74 6.04
CA ARG A 24 4.56 -9.64 6.95
C ARG A 24 4.44 -8.30 6.24
N ALA A 25 4.78 -8.27 4.95
CA ALA A 25 4.53 -7.09 4.12
C ALA A 25 3.04 -6.73 4.07
N TYR A 26 2.13 -7.71 4.14
CA TYR A 26 0.70 -7.43 4.24
C TYR A 26 0.31 -6.72 5.54
N GLN A 27 0.89 -7.12 6.68
CA GLN A 27 0.66 -6.44 7.97
C GLN A 27 1.17 -5.01 7.95
N GLY A 28 2.35 -4.80 7.37
CA GLY A 28 2.90 -3.46 7.15
C GLY A 28 2.04 -2.59 6.25
N TRP A 29 1.50 -3.17 5.18
CA TRP A 29 0.56 -2.52 4.26
C TRP A 29 -0.74 -2.13 4.94
N GLN A 30 -1.31 -3.00 5.77
CA GLN A 30 -2.50 -2.69 6.58
C GLN A 30 -2.25 -1.56 7.60
N SER A 31 -1.00 -1.41 8.06
CA SER A 31 -0.58 -0.34 8.96
C SER A 31 -0.31 1.01 8.26
N MET A 32 -0.32 1.05 6.91
CA MET A 32 -0.17 2.28 6.14
C MET A 32 -1.45 3.11 6.15
N THR A 33 -1.31 4.43 6.03
CA THR A 33 -2.48 5.30 5.88
C THR A 33 -3.16 5.06 4.52
N PRO A 34 -4.48 5.30 4.41
CA PRO A 34 -5.19 5.22 3.12
C PRO A 34 -4.49 6.02 2.00
N LEU A 35 -4.01 7.23 2.32
CA LEU A 35 -3.25 8.07 1.40
C LEU A 35 -1.97 7.40 0.88
N GLN A 36 -1.18 6.77 1.77
CA GLN A 36 0.04 6.05 1.38
C GLN A 36 -0.27 4.89 0.43
N ARG A 37 -1.29 4.08 0.79
CA ARG A 37 -1.74 2.97 -0.05
C ARG A 37 -2.17 3.45 -1.44
N ARG A 38 -2.92 4.56 -1.52
CA ARG A 38 -3.31 5.20 -2.79
C ARG A 38 -2.10 5.66 -3.61
N TYR A 39 -1.10 6.28 -3.00
CA TYR A 39 0.11 6.69 -3.71
C TYR A 39 0.87 5.51 -4.32
N HIS A 40 1.02 4.41 -3.57
CA HIS A 40 1.64 3.20 -4.10
C HIS A 40 0.83 2.60 -5.26
N LEU A 41 -0.50 2.48 -5.10
CA LEU A 41 -1.39 1.98 -6.15
C LEU A 41 -1.30 2.83 -7.41
N LEU A 42 -1.38 4.16 -7.27
CA LEU A 42 -1.21 5.09 -8.38
C LEU A 42 0.16 4.89 -9.05
N GLY A 43 1.25 4.81 -8.28
CA GLY A 43 2.58 4.54 -8.83
C GLY A 43 2.63 3.26 -9.64
N ILE A 44 2.09 2.16 -9.13
CA ILE A 44 2.09 0.84 -9.78
C ILE A 44 1.28 0.86 -11.09
N PHE A 45 0.09 1.48 -11.09
CA PHE A 45 -0.80 1.50 -12.26
C PHE A 45 -0.46 2.59 -13.27
N TYR A 46 0.20 3.67 -12.86
CA TYR A 46 0.58 4.76 -13.74
C TYR A 46 1.67 4.35 -14.74
N TYR A 47 2.60 3.46 -14.35
CA TYR A 47 3.62 2.98 -15.27
C TYR A 47 3.10 1.88 -16.22
N ARG A 48 3.33 2.11 -17.52
CA ARG A 48 3.05 1.14 -18.60
C ARG A 48 4.08 0.02 -18.72
N SER A 49 5.33 0.28 -18.35
CA SER A 49 6.39 -0.72 -18.41
C SER A 49 6.22 -1.76 -17.29
N PRO A 50 6.23 -3.07 -17.61
CA PRO A 50 6.15 -4.13 -16.61
C PRO A 50 7.33 -4.07 -15.64
N GLU A 51 8.54 -3.79 -16.11
CA GLU A 51 9.73 -3.68 -15.26
C GLU A 51 9.60 -2.53 -14.25
N SER A 52 9.10 -1.38 -14.68
CA SER A 52 8.86 -0.24 -13.78
C SER A 52 7.78 -0.55 -12.76
N ARG A 53 6.77 -1.33 -13.13
CA ARG A 53 5.72 -1.79 -12.22
C ARG A 53 6.28 -2.73 -11.16
N ASP A 54 7.11 -3.68 -11.55
CA ASP A 54 7.74 -4.62 -10.62
C ASP A 54 8.66 -3.91 -9.63
N ARG A 55 9.44 -2.91 -10.08
CA ARG A 55 10.24 -2.07 -9.19
C ARG A 55 9.37 -1.31 -8.17
N ARG A 56 8.21 -0.80 -8.58
CA ARG A 56 7.27 -0.11 -7.67
C ARG A 56 6.64 -1.06 -6.66
N ILE A 57 6.34 -2.30 -7.07
CA ILE A 57 5.85 -3.34 -6.16
C ILE A 57 6.93 -3.70 -5.14
N ALA A 58 8.19 -3.89 -5.57
CA ALA A 58 9.30 -4.18 -4.68
C ALA A 58 9.52 -3.06 -3.64
N GLN A 59 9.51 -1.80 -4.08
CA GLN A 59 9.60 -0.64 -3.19
C GLN A 59 8.45 -0.60 -2.17
N MET A 60 7.22 -0.86 -2.62
CA MET A 60 6.05 -0.92 -1.73
C MET A 60 6.19 -2.03 -0.68
N LEU A 61 6.69 -3.22 -1.06
CA LEU A 61 6.93 -4.32 -0.12
C LEU A 61 7.99 -3.96 0.92
N GLU A 62 9.09 -3.33 0.50
CA GLU A 62 10.16 -2.89 1.40
C GLU A 62 9.66 -1.86 2.42
N GLU A 63 8.88 -0.86 1.98
CA GLU A 63 8.28 0.13 2.88
C GLU A 63 7.29 -0.51 3.86
N ALA A 64 6.54 -1.53 3.42
CA ALA A 64 5.65 -2.27 4.28
C ALA A 64 6.41 -3.11 5.33
N LEU A 65 7.48 -3.78 4.92
CA LEU A 65 8.34 -4.55 5.83
C LEU A 65 9.02 -3.63 6.85
N ALA A 66 9.53 -2.48 6.42
CA ALA A 66 10.15 -1.49 7.31
C ALA A 66 9.20 -0.99 8.40
N ARG A 67 7.88 -0.95 8.14
CA ARG A 67 6.84 -0.61 9.13
C ARG A 67 6.50 -1.75 10.07
N THR A 68 6.75 -2.99 9.66
CA THR A 68 6.54 -4.17 10.50
C THR A 68 7.71 -4.35 11.46
N ASP A 69 8.93 -4.09 10.99
CA ASP A 69 10.16 -4.17 11.79
C ASP A 69 10.29 -2.98 12.77
N ARG A 70 9.84 -1.79 12.35
CA ARG A 70 9.72 -0.64 13.25
C ARG A 70 8.41 -0.72 14.04
N LYS A 71 8.51 -1.10 15.32
CA LYS A 71 7.47 -1.02 16.36
C LYS A 71 6.49 0.13 16.09
N PRO A 72 5.17 -0.10 16.10
CA PRO A 72 4.19 0.86 15.59
C PRO A 72 4.27 2.16 16.39
N ARG A 73 4.66 3.26 15.74
CA ARG A 73 4.21 4.58 16.17
C ARG A 73 2.75 4.67 15.78
N THR A 74 1.85 4.26 16.68
CA THR A 74 0.45 4.66 16.65
C THR A 74 0.39 6.16 16.42
N LYS A 75 -0.01 6.57 15.22
CA LYS A 75 -0.71 7.82 15.02
C LYS A 75 -2.10 7.40 14.58
N ALA A 76 -3.01 7.38 15.55
CA ALA A 76 -4.43 7.42 15.30
C ALA A 76 -4.69 8.50 14.24
N ALA A 77 -5.52 8.17 13.25
CA ALA A 77 -6.09 9.17 12.37
C ALA A 77 -6.63 10.30 13.24
N PRO A 78 -6.33 11.58 12.97
CA PRO A 78 -7.08 12.65 13.59
C PRO A 78 -8.51 12.52 13.04
N GLU A 79 -9.37 11.99 13.91
CA GLU A 79 -10.80 12.18 13.89
C GLU A 79 -11.08 13.61 13.47
N GLU A 80 -11.76 13.78 12.34
CA GLU A 80 -12.32 15.06 11.91
C GLU A 80 -13.29 15.52 13.00
N VAL A 81 -12.77 16.28 13.95
CA VAL A 81 -13.55 17.04 14.89
C VAL A 81 -13.68 18.46 14.35
N ALA A 82 -14.94 18.88 14.26
CA ALA A 82 -15.46 20.22 14.50
C ALA A 82 -16.08 20.92 13.27
N PRO A 83 -16.92 21.92 13.51
CA PRO A 83 -18.03 21.97 14.48
C PRO A 83 -19.39 22.23 13.80
#